data_AF-A0AAD5A5U7-F1
#
_entry.id   AF-A0AAD5A5U7-F1
#
_cell.length_a   1.000
_cell.length_b   1.000
_cell.length_c   1.000
_cell.angle_alpha   90.00
_cell.angle_beta   90.00
_cell.angle_gamma   90.00
#
_symmetry.space_group_name_H-M   'P 1'
#
loop_
_entity.id
_entity.type
_entity.pdbx_description
1 polymer ?
#
loop_
_entity_poly.entity_id
_entity_poly.type
_entity_poly.pdbx_seq_one_letter_code
_entity_poly.pdbx_strand_id
1 'polypeptide(L)'
;MRGDRIIYVLQVLGGRESEYRQVYKGEDTVFQLFGLQWNTDYRLRVFVCRRCADTTQELCGSFSPSTHFSPRRAVSSLSVDTGSVPTSSSKKLTDEQFASIIVVGVASLSIFIAYLLQLLI
;
A
#
# COMPACT_ATOMS: atom_id res chain seq x y z
N MET A 1 3.60 40.83 0.19
CA MET A 1 4.65 39.80 0.06
C MET A 1 4.10 38.69 -0.82
N ARG A 2 4.63 38.51 -2.03
CA ARG A 2 4.25 37.36 -2.89
C ARG A 2 5.06 36.17 -2.38
N GLY A 3 4.39 35.19 -1.77
CA GLY A 3 5.07 33.99 -1.27
C GLY A 3 5.69 33.18 -2.41
N ASP A 4 6.72 32.39 -2.08
CA ASP A 4 7.31 31.43 -3.00
C ASP A 4 6.26 30.46 -3.54
N ARG A 5 6.40 30.06 -4.80
CA ARG A 5 5.47 29.10 -5.41
C ARG A 5 5.76 27.70 -4.90
N ILE A 6 4.71 26.95 -4.61
CA ILE A 6 4.79 25.58 -4.10
C ILE A 6 4.33 24.63 -5.20
N ILE A 7 5.16 23.63 -5.50
CA ILE A 7 4.90 22.61 -6.49
C ILE A 7 4.78 21.26 -5.79
N TYR A 8 3.67 20.57 -5.99
CA TYR A 8 3.41 19.21 -5.56
C TYR A 8 3.81 18.24 -6.65
N VAL A 9 4.47 17.16 -6.27
CA VAL A 9 4.88 16.08 -7.19
C VAL A 9 4.31 14.76 -6.68
N LEU A 10 3.47 14.11 -7.49
CA LEU A 10 2.91 12.79 -7.19
C LEU A 10 3.70 11.71 -7.93
N GLN A 11 4.11 10.69 -7.18
CA GLN A 11 4.76 9.51 -7.71
C GLN A 11 3.96 8.24 -7.41
N VAL A 12 4.00 7.29 -8.34
CA VAL A 12 3.31 6.02 -8.27
C VAL A 12 4.29 4.88 -8.59
N LEU A 13 4.23 3.83 -7.78
CA LEU A 13 4.92 2.56 -7.98
C LEU A 13 3.86 1.45 -8.08
N GLY A 14 4.04 0.47 -8.96
CA GLY A 14 3.13 -0.67 -9.11
C GLY A 14 2.63 -0.87 -10.53
N GLY A 15 1.97 -2.00 -10.78
CA GLY A 15 1.62 -2.42 -12.14
C GLY A 15 2.77 -3.14 -12.84
N ARG A 16 3.22 -2.61 -13.98
CA ARG A 16 4.35 -3.17 -14.72
C ARG A 16 5.67 -2.52 -14.30
N GLU A 17 5.60 -1.43 -13.56
CA GLU A 17 6.72 -0.60 -13.17
C GLU A 17 7.32 -1.02 -11.83
N SER A 18 8.62 -1.30 -11.83
CA SER A 18 9.40 -1.62 -10.62
C SER A 18 9.93 -0.39 -9.89
N GLU A 19 9.79 0.81 -10.47
CA GLU A 19 10.30 2.07 -9.93
C GLU A 19 9.21 3.14 -9.82
N TYR A 20 9.39 4.10 -8.91
CA TYR A 20 8.47 5.21 -8.75
C TYR A 20 8.51 6.14 -9.97
N ARG A 21 7.39 6.24 -10.66
CA ARG A 21 7.20 7.15 -11.77
C ARG A 21 6.46 8.40 -11.31
N GLN A 22 6.94 9.58 -11.73
CA GLN A 22 6.22 10.84 -11.57
C GLN A 22 5.01 10.86 -12.52
N VAL A 23 3.82 11.03 -11.95
CA VAL A 23 2.55 11.11 -12.70
C VAL A 23 1.94 12.50 -12.69
N TYR A 24 2.32 13.36 -11.74
CA TYR A 24 1.89 14.76 -11.67
C TYR A 24 2.99 15.65 -11.09
N LYS A 25 3.09 16.87 -11.60
CA LYS A 25 3.87 17.99 -11.05
C LYS A 25 3.12 19.29 -11.31
N GLY A 26 2.69 19.99 -10.26
CA GLY A 26 1.92 21.22 -10.40
C GLY A 26 1.61 21.88 -9.06
N GLU A 27 0.89 23.00 -9.07
CA GLU A 27 0.54 23.76 -7.86
C GLU A 27 -0.72 23.21 -7.16
N ASP A 28 -1.50 22.34 -7.82
CA ASP A 28 -2.72 21.79 -7.26
C ASP A 28 -2.43 20.71 -6.23
N THR A 29 -3.24 20.69 -5.18
CA THR A 29 -3.19 19.69 -4.11
C THR A 29 -4.03 18.46 -4.40
N VAL A 30 -4.79 18.48 -5.50
CA VAL A 30 -5.71 17.41 -5.90
C VAL A 30 -5.41 17.02 -7.35
N PHE A 31 -5.20 15.73 -7.58
CA PHE A 31 -4.98 15.18 -8.91
C PHE A 31 -5.77 13.88 -9.06
N GLN A 32 -6.50 13.74 -10.17
CA GLN A 32 -7.21 12.52 -10.51
C GLN A 32 -6.32 11.62 -11.38
N LEU A 33 -5.95 10.46 -10.83
CA LEU A 33 -5.13 9.47 -11.52
C LEU A 33 -6.03 8.46 -12.26
N PHE A 34 -5.77 8.29 -13.56
CA PHE A 34 -6.51 7.38 -14.44
C PHE A 34 -5.61 6.28 -15.01
N GLY A 35 -6.22 5.26 -15.62
CA GLY A 35 -5.49 4.19 -16.33
C GLY A 35 -4.83 3.15 -15.41
N LEU A 36 -5.20 3.13 -14.14
CA LEU A 36 -4.75 2.10 -13.19
C LEU A 36 -5.34 0.74 -13.59
N GLN A 37 -4.52 -0.29 -13.53
CA GLN A 37 -4.94 -1.67 -13.78
C GLN A 37 -5.74 -2.20 -12.59
N TRP A 38 -6.79 -2.97 -12.89
CA TRP A 38 -7.58 -3.63 -11.86
C TRP A 38 -6.77 -4.72 -11.16
N ASN A 39 -7.10 -4.96 -9.88
CA ASN A 39 -6.49 -6.01 -9.05
C ASN A 39 -4.96 -5.90 -8.96
N THR A 40 -4.44 -4.68 -9.11
CA THR A 40 -3.02 -4.38 -9.11
C THR A 40 -2.71 -3.49 -7.91
N ASP A 41 -1.65 -3.82 -7.19
CA ASP A 41 -1.23 -3.03 -6.04
C ASP A 41 -0.36 -1.85 -6.48
N TYR A 42 -0.79 -0.67 -6.08
CA TYR A 42 -0.10 0.59 -6.28
C TYR A 42 0.32 1.19 -4.95
N ARG A 43 1.44 1.91 -5.00
CA ARG A 43 1.97 2.68 -3.88
C ARG A 43 2.18 4.11 -4.35
N LEU A 44 1.51 5.04 -3.70
CA LEU A 44 1.55 6.46 -4.02
C LEU A 44 2.32 7.22 -2.95
N ARG A 45 3.13 8.18 -3.36
CA ARG A 45 3.80 9.12 -2.46
C ARG A 45 3.85 10.51 -3.08
N VAL A 46 3.82 11.53 -2.24
CA VAL A 46 3.87 12.93 -2.66
C VAL A 46 5.07 13.59 -2.01
N PHE A 47 5.70 14.53 -2.69
CA PHE A 47 6.64 15.46 -2.08
C PHE A 47 6.40 16.86 -2.62
N VAL A 48 6.96 17.84 -1.93
CA VAL A 48 6.72 19.25 -2.19
C VAL A 48 8.03 19.93 -2.54
N CYS A 49 8.03 20.76 -3.56
CA CYS A 49 9.16 21.60 -3.94
C CYS A 49 8.75 23.07 -3.88
N ARG A 50 9.52 23.88 -3.16
CA ARG A 50 9.39 25.33 -3.12
C ARG A 50 10.27 25.94 -4.20
N ARG A 51 9.71 26.80 -5.04
CA ARG A 51 10.47 27.61 -6.00
C ARG A 51 10.68 29.01 -5.43
N CYS A 52 11.92 29.29 -5.03
CA CYS A 52 12.30 30.59 -4.51
C CYS A 52 12.10 31.65 -5.60
N ALA A 53 11.51 32.80 -5.26
CA ALA A 53 11.42 33.91 -6.23
C ALA A 53 12.81 34.46 -6.61
N ASP A 54 13.76 34.40 -5.67
CA ASP A 54 15.09 34.99 -5.79
C ASP A 54 16.12 34.06 -6.44
N THR A 55 15.79 32.76 -6.56
CA THR A 55 16.68 31.75 -7.12
C THR A 55 15.85 30.77 -7.92
N THR A 56 16.19 30.51 -9.18
CA THR A 56 15.48 29.54 -10.05
C THR A 56 15.60 28.08 -9.59
N GLN A 57 16.15 27.85 -8.39
CA GLN A 57 16.36 26.55 -7.80
C GLN A 57 15.09 26.07 -7.07
N GLU A 58 14.70 24.83 -7.33
CA GLU A 58 13.62 24.16 -6.61
C GLU A 58 14.19 23.49 -5.35
N LEU A 59 13.68 23.87 -4.18
CA LEU A 59 13.99 23.21 -2.90
C LEU A 59 12.92 22.19 -2.59
N CYS A 60 13.25 20.91 -2.73
CA CYS A 60 12.32 19.81 -2.47
C CYS A 60 12.45 19.27 -1.04
N GLY A 61 11.32 19.07 -0.38
CA GLY A 61 11.22 18.44 0.93
C GLY A 61 11.23 16.92 0.87
N SER A 62 11.07 16.29 2.03
CA SER A 62 10.95 14.83 2.14
C SER A 62 9.66 14.31 1.49
N PHE A 63 9.67 13.02 1.18
CA PHE A 63 8.49 12.31 0.71
C PHE A 63 7.49 12.07 1.84
N SER A 64 6.21 12.11 1.50
CA SER A 64 5.13 11.64 2.35
C SER A 64 5.27 10.14 2.64
N PRO A 65 4.63 9.64 3.70
CA PRO A 65 4.36 8.22 3.84
C PRO A 65 3.72 7.67 2.57
N SER A 66 4.11 6.45 2.21
CA SER A 66 3.60 5.76 1.03
C SER A 66 2.22 5.18 1.31
N THR A 67 1.23 5.54 0.48
CA THR A 67 -0.15 5.06 0.59
C THR A 67 -0.39 3.91 -0.38
N HIS A 68 -0.93 2.80 0.12
CA HIS A 68 -1.30 1.65 -0.71
C HIS A 68 -2.69 1.82 -1.32
N PHE A 69 -2.82 1.54 -2.61
CA PHE A 69 -4.07 1.61 -3.35
C PHE A 69 -4.19 0.42 -4.30
N SER A 70 -5.33 -0.27 -4.27
CA SER A 70 -5.57 -1.44 -5.12
C SER A 70 -6.98 -1.32 -5.71
N PRO A 71 -7.11 -0.86 -6.96
CA PRO A 71 -8.42 -0.76 -7.61
C PRO A 71 -9.06 -2.15 -7.66
N ARG A 72 -10.21 -2.31 -7.00
CA ARG A 72 -11.00 -3.55 -7.06
C ARG A 72 -12.18 -3.34 -7.98
N ARG A 73 -12.34 -4.25 -8.94
CA ARG A 73 -13.57 -4.31 -9.72
C ARG A 73 -14.69 -4.67 -8.76
N ALA A 74 -15.67 -3.79 -8.61
CA ALA A 74 -16.93 -4.17 -8.00
C ALA A 74 -17.56 -5.21 -8.94
N VAL A 75 -17.46 -6.49 -8.56
CA VAL A 75 -18.36 -7.49 -9.13
C VAL A 75 -19.69 -7.16 -8.49
N SER A 76 -20.54 -6.42 -9.21
CA SER A 76 -21.93 -6.24 -8.84
C SER A 76 -22.60 -7.60 -8.92
N SER A 77 -22.47 -8.39 -7.86
CA SER A 77 -23.46 -9.42 -7.57
C SER A 77 -24.75 -8.67 -7.30
N LEU A 78 -25.68 -8.69 -8.26
CA LEU A 78 -27.09 -8.40 -8.01
C LEU A 78 -27.56 -9.39 -6.94
N SER A 79 -27.37 -9.05 -5.68
CA SER A 79 -27.93 -9.79 -4.55
C SER A 79 -29.39 -9.37 -4.44
N VAL A 80 -30.25 -10.13 -5.12
CA VAL A 80 -31.65 -10.27 -4.73
C VAL A 80 -31.67 -10.66 -3.25
N ASP A 81 -32.39 -9.87 -2.48
CA ASP A 81 -32.70 -10.08 -1.08
C ASP A 81 -33.33 -11.47 -0.88
N THR A 82 -32.79 -12.25 0.07
CA THR A 82 -33.46 -13.17 1.01
C THR A 82 -32.48 -14.27 1.44
N GLY A 83 -32.17 -14.35 2.75
CA GLY A 83 -31.81 -15.62 3.39
C GLY A 83 -30.32 -15.87 3.69
N SER A 84 -29.97 -15.64 4.95
CA SER A 84 -28.87 -16.21 5.75
C SER A 84 -28.14 -17.46 5.21
N VAL A 85 -26.86 -17.33 4.82
CA VAL A 85 -25.79 -18.36 4.93
C VAL A 85 -24.42 -17.64 4.96
N PRO A 86 -23.45 -17.99 5.84
CA PRO A 86 -22.22 -17.22 6.00
C PRO A 86 -21.29 -17.42 4.79
N THR A 87 -21.21 -16.41 3.93
CA THR A 87 -20.21 -16.38 2.85
C THR A 87 -18.82 -16.23 3.45
N SER A 88 -18.01 -17.27 3.25
CA SER A 88 -16.58 -17.30 3.48
C SER A 88 -15.90 -16.11 2.81
N SER A 89 -15.73 -15.03 3.56
CA SER A 89 -14.81 -13.97 3.21
C SER A 89 -13.41 -14.59 3.22
N SER A 90 -12.80 -14.76 2.04
CA SER A 90 -11.37 -15.03 1.94
C SER A 90 -10.64 -13.84 2.57
N LYS A 91 -10.44 -13.90 3.89
CA LYS A 91 -9.60 -12.99 4.66
C LYS A 91 -8.21 -13.13 4.06
N LYS A 92 -7.80 -12.14 3.25
CA LYS A 92 -6.40 -11.99 2.89
C LYS A 92 -5.67 -11.83 4.22
N LEU A 93 -4.93 -12.85 4.62
CA LEU A 93 -4.10 -12.81 5.82
C LEU A 93 -3.16 -11.63 5.63
N THR A 94 -3.31 -10.61 6.48
CA THR A 94 -2.35 -9.51 6.52
C THR A 94 -0.99 -10.09 6.88
N ASP A 95 0.09 -9.51 6.37
CA ASP A 95 1.47 -10.00 6.55
C ASP A 95 1.80 -10.33 8.03
N GLU A 96 1.26 -9.52 8.95
CA GLU A 96 1.32 -9.73 10.39
C GLU A 96 0.73 -11.07 10.86
N GLN A 97 -0.40 -11.49 10.27
CA GLN A 97 -1.02 -12.78 10.59
C GLN A 97 -0.17 -13.94 10.08
N PHE A 98 0.43 -13.82 8.89
CA PHE A 98 1.31 -14.86 8.35
C PHE A 98 2.56 -15.03 9.22
N ALA A 99 3.18 -13.91 9.62
CA ALA A 99 4.29 -13.92 10.58
C ALA A 99 3.91 -14.59 11.91
N SER A 100 2.72 -14.28 12.45
CA SER A 100 2.24 -14.89 13.70
C SER A 100 2.07 -16.41 13.59
N ILE A 101 1.57 -16.91 12.45
CA ILE A 101 1.38 -18.34 12.21
C ILE A 101 2.73 -19.07 12.17
N ILE A 102 3.73 -18.50 11.51
CA ILE A 102 5.08 -19.07 11.45
C ILE A 102 5.69 -19.18 12.85
N VAL A 103 5.59 -18.11 13.65
CA VAL A 103 6.14 -18.08 15.02
C VAL A 103 5.49 -19.15 15.90
N VAL A 104 4.17 -19.24 15.87
CA VAL A 104 3.43 -20.26 16.65
C VAL A 104 3.77 -21.68 16.16
N GLY A 105 3.88 -21.88 14.84
CA GLY A 105 4.27 -23.15 14.24
C GLY A 105 5.65 -23.62 14.72
N VAL A 106 6.67 -22.76 14.62
CA VAL A 106 8.04 -23.09 15.04
C VAL A 106 8.11 -23.34 16.56
N ALA A 107 7.43 -22.52 17.37
CA ALA A 107 7.40 -22.70 18.81
C ALA A 107 6.76 -24.05 19.22
N SER A 108 5.61 -24.39 18.62
CA SER A 108 4.92 -25.65 18.89
C SER A 108 5.76 -26.87 18.47
N LEU A 109 6.41 -26.81 17.30
CA LEU A 109 7.28 -27.87 16.82
C LEU A 109 8.50 -28.07 17.74
N SER A 110 9.08 -26.98 18.25
CA SER A 110 10.19 -27.04 19.20
C SER A 110 9.80 -27.77 20.49
N ILE A 111 8.63 -27.43 21.06
CA ILE A 111 8.12 -28.10 22.27
C ILE A 111 7.83 -29.58 21.99
N PHE A 112 7.22 -29.88 20.84
CA PHE A 112 6.90 -31.25 20.46
C PHE A 112 8.15 -32.11 20.28
N ILE A 113 9.18 -31.59 19.60
CA ILE A 113 10.47 -32.28 19.47
C ILE A 113 11.10 -32.50 20.84
N ALA A 114 11.10 -31.50 21.72
CA ALA A 114 11.63 -31.66 23.08
C ALA A 114 10.91 -32.78 23.86
N TYR A 115 9.58 -32.87 23.73
CA TYR A 115 8.80 -33.94 24.33
C TYR A 115 9.15 -35.32 23.75
N LEU A 116 9.31 -35.44 22.43
CA LEU A 116 9.73 -36.69 21.81
C LEU A 116 11.13 -37.14 22.26
N LEU A 117 12.07 -36.20 22.42
CA LEU A 117 13.39 -36.49 22.95
C LEU A 117 13.33 -36.95 24.42
N GLN A 118 12.46 -36.35 25.23
CA GLN A 118 12.22 -36.78 26.61
C GLN A 118 11.55 -38.16 26.70
N LEU A 119 10.74 -38.55 25.72
CA LEU A 119 10.08 -39.85 25.66
C LEU A 119 11.03 -40.98 25.19
N LEU A 120 12.05 -40.62 24.40
CA LEU A 120 13.05 -41.56 23.87
C LEU A 120 14.14 -41.89 24.91
N ILE A 121 14.32 -41.03 25.91
CA ILE A 121 15.21 -41.20 27.06
C ILE A 121 14.50 -42.01 28.15
#